data_AF-A0A1H7Q610-F1
#
_entry.id   AF-A0A1H7Q610-F1
#
_cell.length_a   1.000
_cell.length_b   1.000
_cell.length_c   1.000
_cell.angle_alpha   90.00
_cell.angle_beta   90.00
_cell.angle_gamma   90.00
#
_symmetry.space_group_name_H-M   'P 1'
#
loop_
_entity.id
_entity.type
_entity.pdbx_description
1 polymer ?
#
loop_
_entity_poly.entity_id
_entity_poly.type
_entity_poly.pdbx_seq_one_letter_code
_entity_poly.pdbx_strand_id
1 'polypeptide(L)'
;MRAGDTKRRDAIRLLQAAIKQREVDERITLDDAAVVAVIEKMLKQRRDSIAQYESANRHDLADAEKYEVSVLQAYMPQALSDAEVEDAVSEAINAAGAKEQQDIGRVMAILKPRLSGRADMSKVSALVKAKLSV
;
A
#
# COMPACT_ATOMS: atom_id res chain seq x y z
N MET A 1 -26.01 1.25 8.53
CA MET A 1 -25.48 2.42 7.79
C MET A 1 -26.64 3.26 7.31
N ARG A 2 -26.66 4.57 7.61
CA ARG A 2 -27.82 5.47 7.54
C ARG A 2 -27.84 6.41 6.32
N ALA A 3 -27.21 6.06 5.19
CA ALA A 3 -27.09 7.01 4.05
C ALA A 3 -27.25 6.42 2.62
N GLY A 4 -27.70 5.18 2.44
CA GLY A 4 -27.97 4.62 1.11
C GLY A 4 -26.74 4.36 0.21
N ASP A 5 -25.53 4.79 0.61
CA ASP A 5 -24.29 4.51 -0.13
C ASP A 5 -23.89 3.03 0.00
N THR A 6 -24.49 2.24 -0.88
CA THR A 6 -24.37 0.79 -0.91
C THR A 6 -22.97 0.36 -1.34
N LYS A 7 -22.36 1.06 -2.30
CA LYS A 7 -21.00 0.73 -2.79
C LYS A 7 -19.96 0.94 -1.69
N ARG A 8 -20.00 2.08 -0.99
CA ARG A 8 -19.09 2.33 0.15
C ARG A 8 -19.27 1.31 1.25
N ARG A 9 -20.52 0.98 1.60
CA ARG A 9 -20.83 -0.03 2.61
C ARG A 9 -20.22 -1.37 2.26
N ASP A 10 -20.38 -1.81 1.01
CA ASP A 10 -19.93 -3.13 0.59
C ASP A 10 -18.39 -3.19 0.53
N ALA A 11 -17.72 -2.13 0.08
CA ALA A 11 -16.26 -1.99 0.16
C ALA A 11 -15.74 -2.08 1.62
N ILE A 12 -16.40 -1.40 2.56
CA ILE A 12 -16.04 -1.45 3.99
C ILE A 12 -16.27 -2.86 4.57
N ARG A 13 -17.33 -3.56 4.17
CA ARG A 13 -17.56 -4.94 4.61
C ARG A 13 -16.49 -5.90 4.11
N LEU A 14 -16.05 -5.75 2.86
CA LEU A 14 -14.94 -6.53 2.33
C LEU A 14 -13.64 -6.26 3.09
N LEU A 15 -13.38 -5.00 3.47
CA LEU A 15 -12.24 -4.66 4.33
C LEU A 15 -12.34 -5.32 5.71
N GLN A 16 -13.50 -5.22 6.37
CA GLN A 16 -13.73 -5.86 7.67
C GLN A 16 -13.57 -7.37 7.59
N ALA A 17 -14.07 -8.00 6.53
CA ALA A 17 -13.90 -9.43 6.28
C ALA A 17 -12.42 -9.79 6.09
N ALA A 18 -11.65 -9.00 5.33
CA ALA A 18 -10.21 -9.23 5.14
C ALA A 18 -9.41 -9.10 6.44
N ILE A 19 -9.73 -8.11 7.27
CA ILE A 19 -9.15 -7.94 8.61
C ILE A 19 -9.47 -9.17 9.47
N LYS A 20 -10.75 -9.55 9.55
CA LYS A 20 -11.20 -10.68 10.36
C LYS A 20 -10.59 -12.00 9.90
N GLN A 21 -10.51 -12.22 8.59
CA GLN A 21 -9.87 -13.38 8.00
C GLN A 21 -8.44 -13.50 8.49
N ARG A 22 -7.66 -12.41 8.41
CA ARG A 22 -6.28 -12.40 8.88
C ARG A 22 -6.14 -12.67 10.38
N GLU A 23 -6.99 -12.06 11.21
CA GLU A 23 -7.02 -12.33 12.65
C GLU A 23 -7.28 -13.81 12.96
N VAL A 24 -8.20 -14.44 12.22
CA VAL A 24 -8.55 -15.86 12.40
C VAL A 24 -7.41 -16.76 11.94
N ASP A 25 -6.85 -16.49 10.76
CA ASP A 25 -5.78 -17.29 10.17
C ASP A 25 -4.50 -17.24 11.03
N GLU A 26 -4.15 -16.05 11.52
CA GLU A 26 -2.95 -15.83 12.33
C GLU A 26 -3.20 -16.00 13.85
N ARG A 27 -4.46 -16.15 14.28
CA ARG A 27 -4.89 -16.21 15.69
C ARG A 27 -4.40 -15.04 16.53
N ILE A 28 -4.46 -13.84 15.97
CA ILE A 28 -4.06 -12.59 16.62
C ILE A 28 -5.18 -11.55 16.55
N THR A 29 -5.04 -10.47 17.31
CA THR A 29 -5.78 -9.22 17.08
C THR A 29 -4.85 -8.29 16.32
N LEU A 30 -5.32 -7.68 15.23
CA LEU A 30 -4.49 -6.74 14.48
C LEU A 30 -4.38 -5.41 15.22
N ASP A 31 -3.17 -4.87 15.28
CA ASP A 31 -2.95 -3.46 15.62
C ASP A 31 -3.17 -2.56 14.39
N ASP A 32 -3.14 -1.25 14.60
CA ASP A 32 -3.36 -0.27 13.53
C ASP A 32 -2.37 -0.44 12.36
N ALA A 33 -1.11 -0.78 12.66
CA ALA A 33 -0.09 -1.00 11.63
C ALA A 33 -0.42 -2.23 10.77
N ALA A 34 -0.87 -3.31 11.39
CA ALA A 34 -1.27 -4.51 10.68
C ALA A 34 -2.57 -4.31 9.89
N VAL A 35 -3.50 -3.49 10.38
CA VAL A 35 -4.70 -3.08 9.62
C VAL A 35 -4.31 -2.27 8.38
N VAL A 36 -3.40 -1.30 8.52
CA VAL A 36 -2.85 -0.53 7.37
C VAL A 36 -2.25 -1.48 6.34
N ALA A 37 -1.48 -2.49 6.77
CA ALA A 37 -0.92 -3.49 5.86
C ALA A 37 -2.00 -4.32 5.12
N VAL A 38 -3.15 -4.60 5.75
CA VAL A 38 -4.30 -5.23 5.07
C VAL A 38 -4.86 -4.30 4.00
N ILE A 39 -5.03 -3.01 4.31
CA ILE A 39 -5.53 -2.01 3.36
C ILE A 39 -4.55 -1.85 2.18
N GLU A 40 -3.23 -1.82 2.41
CA GLU A 40 -2.21 -1.79 1.35
C GLU A 40 -2.33 -2.97 0.39
N LYS A 41 -2.44 -4.19 0.95
CA LYS A 41 -2.62 -5.41 0.14
C LYS A 41 -3.89 -5.31 -0.71
N MET A 42 -4.97 -4.84 -0.10
CA MET A 42 -6.25 -4.64 -0.77
C MET A 42 -6.18 -3.60 -1.89
N LEU A 43 -5.50 -2.46 -1.67
CA LEU A 43 -5.28 -1.42 -2.68
C LEU A 43 -4.44 -1.96 -3.84
N LYS A 44 -3.40 -2.76 -3.57
CA LYS A 44 -2.58 -3.39 -4.61
C LYS A 44 -3.42 -4.29 -5.51
N GLN A 45 -4.22 -5.18 -4.92
CA GLN A 45 -5.10 -6.08 -5.68
C GLN A 45 -6.05 -5.31 -6.61
N ARG A 46 -6.63 -4.21 -6.13
CA ARG A 46 -7.54 -3.36 -6.93
C ARG A 46 -6.80 -2.70 -8.09
N ARG A 47 -5.59 -2.16 -7.86
CA ARG A 47 -4.76 -1.56 -8.92
C ARG A 47 -4.39 -2.57 -10.00
N ASP A 48 -4.05 -3.79 -9.59
CA ASP A 48 -3.78 -4.90 -10.51
C ASP A 48 -5.04 -5.24 -11.34
N SER A 49 -6.21 -5.31 -10.70
CA SER A 49 -7.50 -5.53 -11.36
C SER A 49 -7.89 -4.39 -12.32
N ILE A 50 -7.67 -3.13 -11.94
CA ILE A 50 -7.90 -1.96 -12.80
C ILE A 50 -7.10 -2.10 -14.09
N ALA A 51 -5.79 -2.35 -13.99
CA ALA A 51 -4.94 -2.51 -15.16
C ALA A 51 -5.41 -3.65 -16.08
N GLN A 52 -5.82 -4.78 -15.49
CA GLN A 52 -6.36 -5.92 -16.24
C GLN A 52 -7.68 -5.58 -16.94
N TYR A 53 -8.64 -4.95 -16.24
CA TYR A 53 -9.93 -4.58 -16.83
C TYR A 53 -9.80 -3.51 -17.91
N GLU A 54 -8.94 -2.51 -17.72
CA GLU A 54 -8.64 -1.50 -18.75
C GLU A 54 -8.00 -2.14 -19.99
N SER A 55 -7.04 -3.05 -19.81
CA SER A 55 -6.43 -3.78 -20.93
C SER A 55 -7.43 -4.64 -21.72
N ALA A 56 -8.52 -5.05 -21.07
CA ALA A 56 -9.60 -5.84 -21.65
C ALA A 56 -10.80 -4.98 -22.12
N ASN A 57 -10.68 -3.65 -22.14
CA ASN A 57 -11.75 -2.69 -22.47
C ASN A 57 -13.03 -2.85 -21.61
N ARG A 58 -12.90 -3.35 -20.38
CA ARG A 58 -13.99 -3.52 -19.40
C ARG A 58 -14.04 -2.36 -18.41
N HIS A 59 -14.31 -1.16 -18.93
CA HIS A 59 -14.25 0.08 -18.15
C HIS A 59 -15.24 0.14 -16.99
N ASP A 60 -16.39 -0.51 -17.11
CA ASP A 60 -17.40 -0.59 -16.06
C ASP A 60 -16.86 -1.22 -14.77
N LEU A 61 -15.99 -2.23 -14.87
CA LEU A 61 -15.38 -2.84 -13.68
C LEU A 61 -14.11 -2.14 -13.26
N ALA A 62 -13.35 -1.57 -14.20
CA ALA A 62 -12.24 -0.70 -13.82
C ALA A 62 -12.74 0.47 -12.95
N ASP A 63 -13.89 1.06 -13.29
CA ASP A 63 -14.50 2.13 -12.52
C ASP A 63 -15.03 1.68 -11.15
N ALA A 64 -15.53 0.44 -11.07
CA ALA A 64 -15.90 -0.16 -9.78
C ALA A 64 -14.67 -0.32 -8.86
N GLU A 65 -13.56 -0.84 -9.38
CA GLU A 65 -12.31 -0.99 -8.64
C GLU A 65 -11.71 0.37 -8.24
N LYS A 66 -11.74 1.36 -9.15
CA LYS A 66 -11.30 2.74 -8.85
C LYS A 66 -12.11 3.36 -7.72
N TYR A 67 -13.41 3.12 -7.70
CA TYR A 67 -14.25 3.56 -6.59
C TYR A 67 -13.84 2.89 -5.27
N GLU A 68 -13.62 1.57 -5.26
CA GLU A 68 -13.12 0.88 -4.05
C GLU A 68 -11.76 1.42 -3.59
N VAL A 69 -10.85 1.70 -4.52
CA VAL A 69 -9.56 2.35 -4.22
C VAL A 69 -9.80 3.67 -3.49
N SER A 70 -10.71 4.52 -3.98
CA SER A 70 -11.00 5.81 -3.35
C SER A 70 -11.54 5.66 -1.92
N VAL A 71 -12.37 4.63 -1.67
CA VAL A 71 -12.92 4.36 -0.34
C VAL A 71 -11.83 3.86 0.60
N LEU A 72 -10.99 2.93 0.17
CA LEU A 72 -9.90 2.38 0.98
C LEU A 72 -8.81 3.41 1.27
N GLN A 73 -8.49 4.27 0.30
CA GLN A 73 -7.49 5.32 0.44
C GLN A 73 -7.86 6.34 1.54
N ALA A 74 -9.16 6.53 1.80
CA ALA A 74 -9.63 7.40 2.88
C ALA A 74 -9.30 6.88 4.30
N TYR A 75 -8.91 5.61 4.43
CA TYR A 75 -8.49 4.99 5.70
C TYR A 75 -6.97 4.82 5.79
N MET A 76 -6.24 5.32 4.80
CA MET A 76 -4.78 5.31 4.79
C MET A 76 -4.22 6.63 5.33
N PRO A 77 -3.02 6.60 5.93
CA PRO A 77 -2.23 7.80 6.12
C PRO A 77 -2.07 8.60 4.82
N GLN A 78 -1.81 9.91 4.94
CA GLN A 78 -1.57 10.75 3.77
C GLN A 78 -0.40 10.19 2.95
N ALA A 79 -0.71 9.86 1.70
CA ALA A 79 0.28 9.39 0.75
C ALA A 79 1.32 10.48 0.48
N LEU A 80 2.57 10.06 0.40
CA LEU A 80 3.68 10.91 -0.01
C LEU A 80 3.69 11.00 -1.54
N SER A 81 4.12 12.15 -2.04
CA SER A 81 4.45 12.34 -3.45
C SER A 81 5.70 11.55 -3.84
N ASP A 82 5.88 11.29 -5.14
CA ASP A 82 7.04 10.57 -5.65
C ASP A 82 8.36 11.29 -5.25
N ALA A 83 8.37 12.63 -5.26
CA ALA A 83 9.51 13.43 -4.80
C ALA A 83 9.81 13.23 -3.30
N GLU A 84 8.79 13.26 -2.44
CA GLU A 84 8.98 13.00 -1.01
C GLU A 84 9.46 11.57 -0.73
N VAL A 85 9.03 10.60 -1.54
CA VAL A 85 9.51 9.22 -1.46
C VAL A 85 10.98 9.13 -1.89
N GLU A 86 11.36 9.81 -2.97
CA GLU A 86 12.76 9.87 -3.43
C GLU A 86 13.70 10.51 -2.42
N ASP A 87 13.26 11.60 -1.80
CA ASP A 87 13.99 12.29 -0.75
C ASP A 87 14.16 11.40 0.48
N ALA A 88 13.06 10.78 0.96
CA ALA A 88 13.11 9.86 2.10
C ALA A 88 14.05 8.67 1.84
N VAL A 89 14.05 8.12 0.62
CA VAL A 89 14.96 7.05 0.21
C VAL A 89 16.41 7.52 0.23
N SER A 90 16.69 8.70 -0.32
CA SER A 90 18.05 9.25 -0.38
C SER A 90 18.59 9.55 1.03
N GLU A 91 17.76 10.12 1.90
CA GLU A 91 18.08 10.30 3.33
C GLU A 91 18.37 8.97 4.02
N ALA A 92 17.55 7.94 3.80
CA ALA A 92 17.72 6.64 4.45
C ALA A 92 19.00 5.92 3.97
N ILE A 93 19.37 6.03 2.70
CA ILE A 93 20.63 5.52 2.17
C ILE A 93 21.82 6.20 2.87
N ASN A 94 21.78 7.52 2.98
CA ASN A 94 22.83 8.30 3.65
C ASN A 94 22.92 7.98 5.14
N ALA A 95 21.78 7.92 5.84
CA ALA A 95 21.71 7.61 7.27
C ALA A 95 22.18 6.17 7.58
N ALA A 96 21.90 5.22 6.67
CA ALA A 96 22.44 3.88 6.76
C ALA A 96 23.93 3.81 6.41
N GLY A 97 24.49 4.79 5.70
CA GLY A 97 25.81 4.66 5.09
C GLY A 97 25.86 3.50 4.08
N ALA A 98 24.74 3.27 3.38
CA ALA A 98 24.57 2.17 2.44
C ALA A 98 25.29 2.48 1.12
N LYS A 99 26.02 1.50 0.59
CA LYS A 99 26.78 1.62 -0.67
C LYS A 99 26.50 0.50 -1.65
N GLU A 100 26.03 -0.65 -1.18
CA GLU A 100 25.89 -1.85 -2.01
C GLU A 100 24.52 -2.50 -1.82
N GLN A 101 24.16 -3.43 -2.71
CA GLN A 101 22.88 -4.14 -2.64
C GLN A 101 22.68 -4.92 -1.32
N GLN A 102 23.76 -5.34 -0.65
CA GLN A 102 23.67 -5.99 0.66
C GLN A 102 23.07 -5.07 1.74
N ASP A 103 23.14 -3.75 1.55
CA ASP A 103 22.64 -2.75 2.51
C ASP A 103 21.13 -2.49 2.39
N ILE A 104 20.47 -3.03 1.36
CA ILE A 104 19.04 -2.78 1.11
C ILE A 104 18.21 -3.06 2.35
N GLY A 105 18.47 -4.17 3.06
CA GLY A 105 17.73 -4.53 4.27
C GLY A 105 17.80 -3.45 5.36
N ARG A 106 18.97 -2.84 5.54
CA ARG A 106 19.20 -1.77 6.52
C ARG A 106 18.50 -0.48 6.13
N VAL A 107 18.57 -0.10 4.85
CA VAL A 107 17.84 1.07 4.32
C VAL A 107 16.33 0.89 4.47
N MET A 108 15.81 -0.30 4.15
CA MET A 108 14.39 -0.62 4.28
C MET A 108 13.92 -0.59 5.74
N ALA A 109 14.77 -0.97 6.70
CA ALA A 109 14.46 -0.88 8.12
C ALA A 109 14.24 0.58 8.59
N ILE A 110 14.99 1.54 8.03
CA ILE A 110 14.82 2.98 8.30
C ILE A 110 13.55 3.52 7.63
N LEU A 111 13.27 3.07 6.40
CA LEU A 111 12.15 3.58 5.60
C LEU A 111 10.79 3.07 6.08
N LYS A 112 10.71 1.82 6.54
CA LYS A 112 9.44 1.16 6.85
C LYS A 112 8.57 1.95 7.84
N PRO A 113 9.09 2.48 8.98
CA PRO A 113 8.29 3.29 9.89
C PRO A 113 7.83 4.64 9.30
N ARG A 114 8.58 5.20 8.35
CA ARG A 114 8.29 6.51 7.73
C ARG A 114 7.30 6.41 6.58
N LEU A 115 7.36 5.30 5.83
CA LEU A 115 6.69 5.13 4.54
C LEU A 115 5.55 4.10 4.54
N SER A 116 5.48 3.20 5.52
CA SER A 116 4.37 2.23 5.59
C SER A 116 3.04 2.97 5.72
N GLY A 117 2.08 2.60 4.87
CA GLY A 117 0.80 3.27 4.73
C GLY A 117 0.83 4.57 3.92
N ARG A 118 2.01 5.09 3.59
CA ARG A 118 2.20 6.39 2.95
C ARG A 118 2.83 6.30 1.57
N ALA A 119 3.43 5.17 1.23
CA ALA A 119 4.00 4.90 -0.10
C ALA A 119 3.84 3.43 -0.46
N ASP A 120 3.89 3.12 -1.75
CA ASP A 120 3.94 1.73 -2.21
C ASP A 120 5.32 1.14 -1.90
N MET A 121 5.39 0.28 -0.87
CA MET A 121 6.66 -0.31 -0.44
C MET A 121 7.35 -1.16 -1.52
N SER A 122 6.61 -1.65 -2.52
CA SER A 122 7.22 -2.34 -3.67
C SER A 122 7.97 -1.38 -4.58
N LYS A 123 7.41 -0.18 -4.81
CA LYS A 123 8.10 0.91 -5.55
C LYS A 123 9.30 1.44 -4.77
N VAL A 124 9.14 1.64 -3.45
CA VAL A 124 10.24 2.07 -2.57
C VAL A 124 11.40 1.08 -2.65
N SER A 125 11.13 -0.23 -2.55
CA SER A 125 12.18 -1.25 -2.65
C SER A 125 12.88 -1.24 -4.00
N ALA A 126 12.12 -1.08 -5.10
CA ALA A 126 12.70 -0.98 -6.44
C ALA A 126 13.61 0.27 -6.59
N LEU A 127 13.18 1.41 -6.04
CA LEU A 127 13.95 2.66 -6.06
C LEU A 127 15.24 2.56 -5.24
N VAL A 128 15.18 1.99 -4.03
CA VAL A 128 16.37 1.72 -3.20
C VAL A 128 17.35 0.84 -3.97
N LYS A 129 16.86 -0.24 -4.59
CA LYS A 129 17.70 -1.14 -5.38
C LYS A 129 18.35 -0.42 -6.56
N ALA A 130 17.60 0.44 -7.27
CA ALA A 130 18.13 1.21 -8.39
C ALA A 130 19.27 2.16 -7.95
N LYS A 131 19.11 2.84 -6.80
CA LYS A 131 20.13 3.77 -6.26
C LYS A 131 21.39 3.08 -5.72
N LEU A 132 21.30 1.80 -5.31
CA LEU A 132 22.42 1.02 -4.77
C LEU A 132 23.02 0.01 -5.77
N SER A 133 22.56 -0.01 -7.01
CA SER A 133 23.12 -0.85 -8.09
C SER A 133 24.11 -0.11 -8.98
N VAL A 134 24.61 1.04 -8.49
CA VAL A 134 25.62 1.88 -9.16
C VAL A 134 27.01 1.48 -8.68
#